data_AF-A0A950BQJ2-F1
#
_entry.id   AF-A0A950BQJ2-F1
#
_cell.length_a   1.000
_cell.length_b   1.000
_cell.length_c   1.000
_cell.angle_alpha   90.00
_cell.angle_beta   90.00
_cell.angle_gamma   90.00
#
_symmetry.space_group_name_H-M   'P 1'
#
loop_
_entity.id
_entity.type
_entity.pdbx_description
1 polymer ?
#
loop_
_entity_poly.entity_id
_entity_poly.type
_entity_poly.pdbx_seq_one_letter_code
_entity_poly.pdbx_strand_id
1 'polypeptide(L)'
;MKATEELHDLGQSLWLDNITRDLLTTGTLKRYIDELSVTGLTSNPTIFDHAIKNTTAYDASILQKLEEGKSGEELFFELALADITKAADLFRPIWEKTSGVDGWVSLEVSPLLAQ
;
A
#
# COMPACT_ATOMS: atom_id res chain seq x y z
N MET A 1 17.39 5.11 20.00
CA MET A 1 17.14 5.40 18.58
C MET A 1 17.19 4.10 17.81
N LYS A 2 16.24 3.89 16.91
CA LYS A 2 16.30 2.78 15.94
C LYS A 2 17.09 3.25 14.72
N ALA A 3 17.75 2.36 14.00
CA ALA A 3 18.49 2.73 12.79
C ALA A 3 17.62 3.46 11.74
N THR A 4 16.33 3.15 11.70
CA THR A 4 15.36 3.83 10.83
C THR A 4 15.11 5.29 11.24
N GLU A 5 15.10 5.56 12.54
CA GLU A 5 14.96 6.91 13.11
C GLU A 5 16.22 7.73 12.80
N GLU A 6 17.40 7.13 12.97
CA GLU A 6 18.68 7.77 12.64
C GLU A 6 18.76 8.17 11.15
N LEU A 7 18.35 7.28 10.24
CA LEU A 7 18.31 7.59 8.80
C LEU A 7 17.32 8.70 8.47
N HIS A 8 16.13 8.66 9.07
CA HIS A 8 15.12 9.69 8.89
C HIS A 8 15.64 11.06 9.38
N ASP A 9 16.30 11.12 10.53
CA ASP A 9 16.88 12.35 11.09
C ASP A 9 18.03 12.91 10.24
N LEU A 10 18.70 12.06 9.45
CA LEU A 10 19.66 12.48 8.42
C LEU A 10 19.01 13.00 7.14
N GLY A 11 17.67 12.99 7.05
CA GLY A 11 16.89 13.47 5.92
C GLY A 11 16.57 12.42 4.86
N GLN A 12 16.74 11.13 5.16
CA GLN A 12 16.39 10.03 4.26
C GLN A 12 14.97 9.50 4.57
N SER A 13 14.04 9.68 3.64
CA SER A 13 12.71 9.07 3.70
C SER A 13 12.80 7.55 3.51
N LEU A 14 12.06 6.80 4.33
CA LEU A 14 12.05 5.34 4.30
C LEU A 14 10.69 4.85 3.83
N TRP A 15 10.67 4.12 2.72
CA TRP A 15 9.44 3.61 2.13
C TRP A 15 9.39 2.08 2.26
N LEU A 16 8.18 1.57 2.52
CA LEU A 16 7.94 0.13 2.54
C LEU A 16 7.66 -0.37 1.12
N ASP A 17 8.45 -1.32 0.63
CA ASP A 17 8.25 -1.96 -0.68
C ASP A 17 7.40 -3.23 -0.59
N ASN A 18 6.20 -3.09 -0.03
CA ASN A 18 5.23 -4.18 0.10
C ASN A 18 3.86 -3.64 0.51
N ILE A 19 2.80 -4.28 0.05
CA ILE A 19 1.44 -4.08 0.57
C ILE A 19 0.67 -5.40 0.58
N THR A 20 -0.01 -5.68 1.70
CA THR A 20 -1.01 -6.75 1.80
C THR A 20 -2.20 -6.23 2.60
N ARG A 21 -3.38 -6.80 2.38
CA ARG A 21 -4.57 -6.43 3.14
C ARG A 21 -4.43 -6.67 4.65
N ASP A 22 -3.70 -7.71 5.05
CA ASP A 22 -3.41 -7.98 6.46
C ASP A 22 -2.51 -6.91 7.08
N LEU A 23 -1.51 -6.41 6.33
CA LEU A 23 -0.66 -5.31 6.79
C LEU A 23 -1.48 -4.09 7.21
N LEU A 24 -2.55 -3.80 6.47
CA LEU A 24 -3.47 -2.68 6.71
C LEU A 24 -4.43 -2.97 7.87
N THR A 25 -5.06 -4.14 7.87
CA THR A 25 -6.16 -4.47 8.79
C THR A 25 -5.70 -4.88 10.19
N THR A 26 -4.49 -5.42 10.32
CA THR A 26 -3.90 -5.80 11.61
C THR A 26 -3.24 -4.64 12.36
N GLY A 27 -3.19 -3.45 11.74
CA GLY A 27 -2.47 -2.29 12.29
C GLY A 27 -0.95 -2.36 12.12
N THR A 28 -0.43 -3.34 11.38
CA THR A 28 1.02 -3.50 11.18
C THR A 28 1.62 -2.30 10.46
N LEU A 29 0.99 -1.79 9.39
CA LEU A 29 1.48 -0.59 8.70
C LEU A 29 1.53 0.63 9.62
N LYS A 30 0.48 0.82 10.43
CA LYS A 30 0.42 1.93 11.40
C LYS A 30 1.56 1.84 12.41
N ARG A 31 1.87 0.65 12.90
CA ARG A 31 3.03 0.41 13.76
C ARG A 31 4.35 0.75 13.06
N TYR A 32 4.52 0.42 11.78
CA TYR A 32 5.73 0.77 11.04
C TYR A 32 5.90 2.29 10.86
N ILE A 33 4.79 2.99 10.63
CA ILE A 33 4.76 4.45 10.60
C ILE A 33 5.19 5.03 11.96
N ASP A 34 4.53 4.59 13.04
CA ASP A 34 4.72 5.15 14.38
C ASP A 34 6.09 4.81 14.98
N GLU A 35 6.59 3.61 14.71
CA GLU A 35 7.72 3.05 15.44
C GLU A 35 8.98 2.85 14.59
N LEU A 36 8.88 2.82 13.27
CA LEU A 36 10.00 2.52 12.36
C LEU A 36 10.26 3.63 11.34
N SER A 37 9.69 4.82 11.54
CA SER A 37 9.90 5.99 10.67
C SER A 37 9.60 5.72 9.18
N VAL A 38 8.67 4.82 8.88
CA VAL A 38 8.20 4.59 7.51
C VAL A 38 7.31 5.75 7.09
N THR A 39 7.65 6.40 5.98
CA THR A 39 6.99 7.63 5.51
C THR A 39 6.27 7.47 4.19
N GLY A 40 6.38 6.32 3.53
CA GLY A 40 5.65 6.02 2.30
C GLY A 40 5.63 4.53 1.99
N LEU A 41 5.00 4.18 0.89
CA LEU A 41 4.85 2.80 0.43
C LEU A 41 4.90 2.71 -1.09
N THR A 42 5.54 1.67 -1.61
CA THR A 42 5.46 1.28 -3.01
C THR A 42 4.64 0.01 -3.21
N SER A 43 3.93 -0.03 -4.33
CA SER A 43 3.30 -1.24 -4.85
C SER A 43 3.61 -1.41 -6.33
N ASN A 44 3.56 -2.66 -6.80
CA ASN A 44 3.71 -3.05 -8.19
C ASN A 44 2.86 -4.32 -8.45
N PRO A 45 2.67 -4.74 -9.72
CA PRO A 45 1.86 -5.91 -10.04
C PRO A 45 2.31 -7.20 -9.33
N THR A 46 3.62 -7.42 -9.18
CA THR A 46 4.16 -8.61 -8.51
C THR A 46 3.82 -8.63 -7.02
N ILE A 47 3.87 -7.48 -6.34
CA ILE A 47 3.47 -7.36 -4.92
C ILE A 47 2.00 -7.75 -4.76
N PHE A 48 1.11 -7.22 -5.59
CA PHE A 48 -0.31 -7.58 -5.51
C PHE A 48 -0.59 -9.03 -5.90
N ASP A 49 0.11 -9.58 -6.90
CA ASP A 49 0.00 -10.99 -7.28
C ASP A 49 0.26 -11.90 -6.07
N HIS A 50 1.33 -11.61 -5.33
CA HIS A 50 1.67 -12.34 -4.11
C HIS A 50 0.68 -12.09 -2.97
N ALA A 51 0.21 -10.86 -2.77
CA ALA A 51 -0.74 -10.53 -1.70
C ALA A 51 -2.08 -11.25 -1.89
N ILE A 52 -2.58 -11.30 -3.12
CA ILE A 52 -3.87 -11.89 -3.48
C ILE A 52 -3.80 -13.41 -3.45
N LYS A 53 -2.75 -14.01 -4.02
CA LYS A 53 -2.67 -15.49 -4.15
C LYS A 53 -2.38 -16.21 -2.83
N ASN A 54 -1.66 -15.58 -1.90
CA ASN A 54 -1.13 -16.27 -0.73
C ASN A 54 -1.98 -16.08 0.55
N THR A 55 -3.15 -15.44 0.45
CA THR A 55 -4.02 -15.15 1.60
C THR A 55 -5.48 -15.32 1.22
N THR A 56 -6.36 -15.51 2.22
CA THR A 56 -7.82 -15.50 2.03
C THR A 56 -8.43 -14.12 2.27
N ALA A 57 -7.60 -13.09 2.54
CA ALA A 57 -8.05 -11.75 2.90
C ALA A 57 -8.83 -11.05 1.76
N TYR A 58 -8.69 -11.53 0.52
CA TYR A 58 -9.34 -10.98 -0.66
C TYR A 58 -10.61 -11.72 -1.07
N ASP A 59 -10.86 -12.94 -0.57
CA ASP A 59 -11.92 -13.84 -1.05
C ASP A 59 -13.30 -13.19 -1.02
N ALA A 60 -13.67 -12.55 0.09
CA ALA A 60 -14.96 -11.90 0.25
C ALA A 60 -15.14 -10.74 -0.75
N SER A 61 -14.10 -9.92 -0.94
CA SER A 61 -14.14 -8.82 -1.93
C SER A 61 -14.16 -9.34 -3.36
N ILE A 62 -13.44 -10.42 -3.65
CA ILE A 62 -13.43 -11.07 -4.97
C ILE A 62 -14.84 -11.57 -5.30
N LEU A 63 -15.48 -12.32 -4.40
CA LEU A 63 -16.83 -12.83 -4.60
C LEU A 63 -17.83 -11.70 -4.81
N GLN A 64 -17.81 -10.68 -3.96
CA GLN A 64 -18.68 -9.51 -4.10
C GLN A 64 -18.50 -8.83 -5.47
N LYS A 65 -17.25 -8.59 -5.89
CA LYS A 65 -16.97 -7.90 -7.16
C LYS A 65 -17.31 -8.73 -8.39
N LEU A 66 -17.19 -10.06 -8.29
CA LEU A 66 -17.68 -10.98 -9.32
C LEU A 66 -19.21 -10.92 -9.45
N GLU A 67 -19.95 -10.82 -8.34
CA GLU A 67 -21.41 -10.62 -8.35
C GLU A 67 -21.80 -9.27 -8.98
N GLU A 68 -20.95 -8.24 -8.83
CA GLU A 68 -21.07 -6.94 -9.51
C GLU A 68 -20.67 -6.98 -11.01
N GLY A 69 -20.28 -8.15 -11.53
CA GLY A 69 -19.89 -8.36 -12.93
C GLY A 69 -18.45 -7.97 -13.28
N LYS A 70 -17.62 -7.64 -12.27
CA LYS A 70 -16.21 -7.27 -12.47
C LYS A 70 -15.34 -8.51 -12.64
N SER A 71 -14.36 -8.46 -13.53
CA SER A 71 -13.42 -9.56 -13.75
C SER A 71 -12.08 -9.07 -14.31
N GLY A 72 -11.06 -9.95 -14.33
CA GLY A 72 -9.75 -9.66 -14.91
C GLY A 72 -9.08 -8.41 -14.30
N GLU A 73 -8.58 -7.53 -15.17
CA GLU A 73 -7.88 -6.30 -14.79
C GLU A 73 -8.77 -5.32 -14.01
N GLU A 74 -10.06 -5.25 -14.34
CA GLU A 74 -11.00 -4.37 -13.64
C GLU A 74 -11.19 -4.81 -12.19
N LEU A 75 -11.36 -6.12 -11.97
CA LEU A 75 -11.43 -6.70 -10.62
C LEU A 75 -10.13 -6.42 -9.84
N PHE A 76 -8.98 -6.59 -10.50
CA PHE A 76 -7.68 -6.29 -9.88
C PHE A 76 -7.61 -4.84 -9.38
N PHE A 77 -7.96 -3.86 -10.23
CA PHE A 77 -7.89 -2.45 -9.84
C PHE A 77 -8.88 -2.09 -8.73
N GLU A 78 -10.08 -2.67 -8.69
CA GLU A 78 -11.02 -2.49 -7.57
C GLU A 78 -10.39 -2.92 -6.23
N LEU A 79 -9.68 -4.07 -6.21
CA LEU A 79 -9.00 -4.57 -5.01
C LEU A 79 -7.79 -3.72 -4.65
N ALA A 80 -6.95 -3.39 -5.63
CA ALA A 80 -5.73 -2.60 -5.45
C ALA A 80 -6.06 -1.19 -4.95
N LEU A 81 -7.00 -0.49 -5.59
CA LEU A 81 -7.42 0.86 -5.20
C LEU A 81 -7.98 0.90 -3.78
N ALA A 82 -8.73 -0.13 -3.37
CA ALA A 82 -9.24 -0.22 -2.01
C ALA A 82 -8.11 -0.30 -0.97
N ASP A 83 -7.05 -1.06 -1.25
CA ASP A 83 -5.90 -1.20 -0.34
C ASP A 83 -5.03 0.07 -0.36
N ILE A 84 -4.77 0.64 -1.55
CA ILE A 84 -3.99 1.87 -1.73
C ILE A 84 -4.66 3.06 -1.05
N THR A 85 -5.99 3.18 -1.14
CA THR A 85 -6.74 4.25 -0.48
C THR A 85 -6.59 4.16 1.03
N LYS A 86 -6.74 2.96 1.61
CA LYS A 86 -6.54 2.73 3.05
C LYS A 86 -5.11 3.03 3.50
N ALA A 87 -4.12 2.65 2.70
CA ALA A 87 -2.73 3.00 2.98
C ALA A 87 -2.52 4.52 2.93
N ALA A 88 -3.07 5.20 1.93
CA ALA A 88 -2.96 6.65 1.78
C ALA A 88 -3.59 7.39 2.97
N ASP A 89 -4.74 6.92 3.48
CA ASP A 89 -5.36 7.47 4.69
C ASP A 89 -4.44 7.37 5.91
N LEU A 90 -3.70 6.25 6.07
CA LEU A 90 -2.73 6.09 7.16
C LEU A 90 -1.52 7.01 7.02
N PHE A 91 -1.09 7.29 5.79
CA PHE A 91 0.05 8.17 5.50
C PHE A 91 -0.32 9.65 5.42
N ARG A 92 -1.61 10.00 5.32
CA ARG A 92 -2.09 11.38 5.19
C ARG A 92 -1.53 12.36 6.26
N PRO A 93 -1.44 12.00 7.56
CA PRO A 93 -0.84 12.90 8.54
C PRO A 93 0.63 13.24 8.25
N ILE A 94 1.39 12.31 7.67
CA ILE A 94 2.78 12.54 7.26
C ILE A 94 2.81 13.48 6.07
N TRP A 95 1.94 13.25 5.08
CA TRP A 95 1.81 14.13 3.91
C TRP A 95 1.51 15.57 4.34
N GLU A 96 0.56 15.77 5.26
CA GLU A 96 0.20 17.08 5.78
C GLU A 96 1.36 17.72 6.57
N LYS A 97 2.00 16.97 7.47
CA LYS A 97 3.13 17.45 8.30
C LYS A 97 4.34 17.85 7.46
N THR A 98 4.58 17.16 6.36
CA THR A 98 5.75 17.37 5.48
C THR A 98 5.43 18.23 4.27
N SER A 99 4.22 18.81 4.19
CA SER A 99 3.77 19.61 3.03
C SER A 99 3.93 18.86 1.69
N GLY A 100 3.63 17.56 1.69
CA GLY A 100 3.65 16.70 0.52
C GLY A 100 5.03 16.19 0.09
N VAL A 101 6.08 16.37 0.90
CA VAL A 101 7.39 15.74 0.65
C VAL A 101 7.30 14.22 0.85
N ASP A 102 6.63 13.78 1.92
CA ASP A 102 6.42 12.38 2.27
C ASP A 102 4.92 12.04 2.34
N GLY A 103 4.58 10.82 2.76
CA GLY A 103 3.21 10.38 2.95
C GLY A 103 2.55 9.86 1.67
N TRP A 104 3.36 9.40 0.72
CA TRP A 104 2.90 8.89 -0.57
C TRP A 104 2.74 7.39 -0.58
N VAL A 105 1.80 6.93 -1.42
CA VAL A 105 1.56 5.53 -1.72
C VAL A 105 1.54 5.37 -3.23
N SER A 106 2.44 4.54 -3.78
CA SER A 106 2.50 4.33 -5.23
C SER A 106 1.54 3.24 -5.68
N LEU A 107 0.93 3.45 -6.85
CA LEU A 107 0.23 2.43 -7.62
C LEU A 107 0.76 2.50 -9.05
N GLU A 108 1.27 1.38 -9.56
CA GLU A 108 1.67 1.29 -10.96
C GLU A 108 0.45 1.17 -11.87
N VAL A 109 0.58 1.74 -13.08
CA VAL A 109 -0.38 1.53 -14.16
C VAL A 109 -0.20 0.14 -14.77
N SER A 110 -1.15 -0.26 -15.63
CA SER A 110 -1.05 -1.52 -16.36
C SER A 110 0.27 -1.58 -17.17
N PRO A 111 1.11 -2.62 -16.99
CA PRO A 111 2.36 -2.76 -17.75
C PRO A 111 2.16 -2.83 -19.26
N LEU A 112 0.96 -3.21 -19.72
CA LEU A 112 0.60 -3.28 -21.13
C LEU A 112 0.54 -1.91 -21.82
N LEU A 113 0.56 -0.82 -21.05
CA LEU A 113 0.55 0.56 -21.55
C LEU A 113 1.97 1.12 -21.79
N ALA A 114 3.01 0.43 -21.30
CA ALA A 114 4.40 0.80 -21.54
C ALA A 114 4.85 0.25 -22.91
N GLN A 115 4.71 1.07 -23.96
CA GLN A 115 5.23 0.79 -25.30
C GLN A 115 6.58 1.46 -25.54
#